data_AF-A0A969IVQ1-F1
#
_entry.id   AF-A0A969IVQ1-F1
#
_cell.length_a   1.000
_cell.length_b   1.000
_cell.length_c   1.000
_cell.angle_alpha   90.00
_cell.angle_beta   90.00
_cell.angle_gamma   90.00
#
_symmetry.space_group_name_H-M   'P 1'
#
loop_
_entity.id
_entity.type
_entity.pdbx_description
1 polymer ?
#
loop_
_entity_poly.entity_id
_entity_poly.type
_entity_poly.pdbx_seq_one_letter_code
_entity_poly.pdbx_strand_id
1 'polypeptide(L)'
;MSLYALKLQQYEDRLTELIYQLDGLGGEVREELNRLQQALQLNDEMALFCQQQVIEAYEQKKQKFEQAITNQLHQRDCLTEEDSQRIRRSQPHPHLATVVVAQIEINVAMKYLYKKQQFKQAITGLLHQQDRLGEDDCQWMREWQELPYLNQKVIAEIKQQVIATYQQKKQQIEQIITQFAYQEIFLTDADWQWIQQNQHSIPLNMDIVLRIKRSVLTAYQHKKQEFETILTMLIHKADRISDEECQRIRQLQSPPRLSDTAIEQIKTEVTNTYSRKIQQYEEVCLDCLSKHYLSSNDDRVSVQDFRESLQHCTQTLNIRSDLANLIRDTLCRSYQNSVQAYRNRVIQAVWQQFPLRQETQQQLDQMSASQSLDIQVAHLIQSRIIKTHQANWNQYHDRFIRAVRQRYPLPDAVRESLNQEALSFNLSESNVRAIEQQALAELNSPLSQDHLRKRLKLVVPIVGFGIGVTLAWISGYLTQPVPATNHIAPDFKAPDFKD
;
A
#
# COMPACT_ATOMS: atom_id res chain seq x y z
N MET A 1 -61.78 -78.00 -37.64
CA MET A 1 -61.62 -76.58 -38.03
C MET A 1 -62.53 -76.30 -39.21
N SER A 2 -63.26 -75.17 -39.21
CA SER A 2 -64.02 -74.77 -40.38
C SER A 2 -63.07 -74.37 -41.52
N LEU A 3 -63.48 -74.55 -42.79
CA LEU A 3 -62.71 -74.10 -43.96
C LEU A 3 -62.36 -72.60 -43.86
N TYR A 4 -63.22 -71.84 -43.19
CA TYR A 4 -63.04 -70.42 -42.93
C TYR A 4 -61.87 -70.13 -41.97
N ALA A 5 -61.78 -70.86 -40.85
CA ALA A 5 -60.68 -70.71 -39.90
C ALA A 5 -59.32 -71.02 -40.55
N LEU A 6 -59.27 -71.99 -41.47
CA LEU A 6 -58.07 -72.32 -42.22
C LEU A 6 -57.63 -71.18 -43.15
N LYS A 7 -58.56 -70.53 -43.84
CA LYS A 7 -58.28 -69.37 -44.71
C LYS A 7 -57.76 -68.18 -43.91
N LEU A 8 -58.37 -67.90 -42.74
CA LEU A 8 -57.92 -66.82 -41.87
C LEU A 8 -56.51 -67.10 -41.33
N GLN A 9 -56.21 -68.34 -40.94
CA GLN A 9 -54.87 -68.75 -40.51
C GLN A 9 -53.84 -68.57 -41.64
N GLN A 10 -54.16 -68.99 -42.88
CA GLN A 10 -53.26 -68.79 -44.03
C GLN A 10 -52.98 -67.31 -44.30
N TYR A 11 -53.99 -66.46 -44.13
CA TYR A 11 -53.85 -65.02 -44.27
C TYR A 11 -52.99 -64.44 -43.14
N GLU A 12 -53.22 -64.85 -41.89
CA GLU A 12 -52.43 -64.47 -40.73
C GLU A 12 -50.96 -64.89 -40.87
N ASP A 13 -50.68 -66.12 -41.30
CA ASP A 13 -49.33 -66.66 -41.49
C ASP A 13 -48.56 -65.85 -42.53
N ARG A 14 -49.18 -65.54 -43.68
CA ARG A 14 -48.55 -64.76 -44.76
C ARG A 14 -48.38 -63.30 -44.38
N LEU A 15 -49.36 -62.70 -43.71
CA LEU A 15 -49.26 -61.35 -43.17
C LEU A 15 -48.11 -61.24 -42.17
N THR A 16 -48.01 -62.21 -41.27
CA THR A 16 -46.95 -62.33 -40.28
C THR A 16 -45.60 -62.39 -41.00
N GLU A 17 -45.44 -63.27 -41.99
CA GLU A 17 -44.22 -63.38 -42.80
C GLU A 17 -43.83 -62.04 -43.47
N LEU A 18 -44.77 -61.37 -44.13
CA LEU A 18 -44.52 -60.13 -44.86
C LEU A 18 -44.14 -58.97 -43.91
N ILE A 19 -44.86 -58.82 -42.79
CA ILE A 19 -44.54 -57.79 -41.79
C ILE A 19 -43.14 -58.03 -41.22
N TYR A 20 -42.78 -59.29 -40.98
CA TYR A 20 -41.46 -59.63 -40.46
C TYR A 20 -40.32 -59.42 -41.45
N GLN A 21 -40.55 -59.61 -42.74
CA GLN A 21 -39.53 -59.39 -43.78
C GLN A 21 -39.31 -57.91 -44.11
N LEU A 22 -40.37 -57.10 -44.10
CA LEU A 22 -40.35 -55.74 -44.68
C LEU A 22 -40.52 -54.59 -43.67
N ASP A 23 -40.54 -54.87 -42.35
CA ASP A 23 -40.69 -53.87 -41.27
C ASP A 23 -41.96 -53.01 -41.42
N GLY A 24 -43.10 -53.66 -41.66
CA GLY A 24 -44.42 -53.03 -41.66
C GLY A 24 -45.23 -53.16 -42.96
N LEU A 25 -46.37 -52.47 -43.00
CA LEU A 25 -47.32 -52.50 -44.13
C LEU A 25 -46.97 -51.47 -45.21
N GLY A 26 -45.82 -51.67 -45.87
CA GLY A 26 -45.46 -50.93 -47.08
C GLY A 26 -46.47 -51.12 -48.21
N GLY A 27 -46.38 -50.31 -49.27
CA GLY A 27 -47.28 -50.39 -50.43
C GLY A 27 -47.30 -51.78 -51.07
N GLU A 28 -46.11 -52.39 -51.24
CA GLU A 28 -45.96 -53.74 -51.78
C GLU A 28 -46.64 -54.80 -50.91
N VAL A 29 -46.50 -54.70 -49.58
CA VAL A 29 -47.15 -55.61 -48.63
C VAL A 29 -48.67 -55.49 -48.71
N ARG A 30 -49.20 -54.27 -48.81
CA ARG A 30 -50.65 -54.04 -48.92
C ARG A 30 -51.22 -54.60 -50.22
N GLU A 31 -50.52 -54.47 -51.33
CA GLU A 31 -50.92 -55.07 -52.61
C GLU A 31 -50.92 -56.60 -52.55
N GLU A 32 -49.87 -57.19 -51.99
CA GLU A 32 -49.73 -58.64 -51.80
C GLU A 32 -50.87 -59.19 -50.92
N LEU A 33 -51.16 -58.50 -49.80
CA LEU A 33 -52.26 -58.84 -48.89
C LEU A 33 -53.63 -58.72 -49.56
N ASN A 34 -53.86 -57.69 -50.37
CA ASN A 34 -55.11 -57.54 -51.11
C ASN A 34 -55.32 -58.69 -52.12
N ARG A 35 -54.26 -59.09 -52.84
CA ARG A 35 -54.32 -60.25 -53.74
C ARG A 35 -54.64 -61.54 -52.98
N LEU A 36 -54.00 -61.73 -51.82
CA LEU A 36 -54.23 -62.89 -50.97
C LEU A 36 -55.66 -62.90 -50.39
N GLN A 37 -56.15 -61.75 -49.94
CA GLN A 37 -57.51 -61.59 -49.43
C GLN A 37 -58.55 -61.98 -50.49
N GLN A 38 -58.38 -61.49 -51.73
CA GLN A 38 -59.25 -61.83 -52.87
C GLN A 38 -59.18 -63.32 -53.20
N ALA A 39 -57.98 -63.91 -53.25
CA ALA A 39 -57.78 -65.33 -53.54
C ALA A 39 -58.44 -66.23 -52.47
N LEU A 40 -58.39 -65.83 -51.21
CA LEU A 40 -59.01 -66.55 -50.10
C LEU A 40 -60.51 -66.25 -49.94
N GLN A 41 -61.04 -65.25 -50.65
CA GLN A 41 -62.43 -64.77 -50.52
C GLN A 41 -62.77 -64.38 -49.07
N LEU A 42 -61.84 -63.71 -48.38
CA LEU A 42 -62.06 -63.19 -47.03
C LEU A 42 -62.84 -61.87 -47.11
N ASN A 43 -63.79 -61.67 -46.20
CA ASN A 43 -64.47 -60.38 -46.08
C ASN A 43 -63.50 -59.31 -45.55
N ASP A 44 -63.74 -58.05 -45.93
CA ASP A 44 -62.86 -56.92 -45.57
C ASP A 44 -62.74 -56.76 -44.04
N GLU A 45 -63.84 -56.94 -43.31
CA GLU A 45 -63.85 -56.80 -41.85
C GLU A 45 -62.93 -57.80 -41.14
N MET A 46 -62.90 -59.07 -41.54
CA MET A 46 -62.06 -60.06 -40.86
C MET A 46 -60.60 -59.98 -41.32
N ALA A 47 -60.35 -59.62 -42.58
CA ALA A 47 -59.01 -59.32 -43.05
C ALA A 47 -58.42 -58.13 -42.28
N LEU A 48 -59.19 -57.05 -42.09
CA LEU A 48 -58.78 -55.87 -41.33
C LEU A 48 -58.56 -56.20 -39.85
N PHE A 49 -59.46 -56.97 -39.23
CA PHE A 49 -59.31 -57.39 -37.84
C PHE A 49 -58.04 -58.24 -37.62
N CYS A 50 -57.78 -59.20 -38.51
CA CYS A 50 -56.55 -60.00 -38.50
C CYS A 50 -55.32 -59.11 -38.70
N GLN A 51 -55.37 -58.17 -39.66
CA GLN A 51 -54.30 -57.19 -39.86
C GLN A 51 -53.98 -56.42 -38.58
N GLN A 52 -55.00 -55.87 -37.93
CA GLN A 52 -54.83 -55.09 -36.71
C GLN A 52 -54.22 -55.93 -35.58
N GLN A 53 -54.68 -57.17 -35.38
CA GLN A 53 -54.12 -58.05 -34.36
C GLN A 53 -52.64 -58.36 -34.61
N VAL A 54 -52.25 -58.70 -35.84
CA VAL A 54 -50.86 -59.05 -36.15
C VAL A 54 -49.96 -57.82 -36.04
N ILE A 55 -50.41 -56.64 -36.49
CA ILE A 55 -49.67 -55.38 -36.33
C ILE A 55 -49.48 -55.04 -34.86
N GLU A 56 -50.54 -55.13 -34.05
CA GLU A 56 -50.46 -54.83 -32.61
C GLU A 56 -49.51 -55.80 -31.91
N ALA A 57 -49.58 -57.09 -32.22
CA ALA A 57 -48.67 -58.10 -31.69
C ALA A 57 -47.21 -57.85 -32.14
N TYR A 58 -47.00 -57.39 -33.37
CA TYR A 58 -45.69 -57.01 -33.89
C TYR A 58 -45.11 -55.80 -33.16
N GLU A 59 -45.88 -54.72 -33.01
CA GLU A 59 -45.48 -53.52 -32.29
C GLU A 59 -45.19 -53.80 -30.80
N GLN A 60 -46.01 -54.62 -30.14
CA GLN A 60 -45.74 -55.05 -28.77
C GLN A 60 -44.41 -55.82 -28.67
N LYS A 61 -44.06 -56.64 -29.66
CA LYS A 61 -42.77 -57.34 -29.70
C LYS A 61 -41.61 -56.37 -29.93
N LYS A 62 -41.76 -55.41 -30.85
CA LYS A 62 -40.80 -54.34 -31.09
C LYS A 62 -40.51 -53.54 -29.81
N GLN A 63 -41.56 -53.13 -29.10
CA GLN A 63 -41.47 -52.44 -27.81
C GLN A 63 -40.78 -53.27 -26.73
N LYS A 64 -41.11 -54.56 -26.60
CA LYS A 64 -40.43 -55.46 -25.65
C LYS A 64 -38.94 -55.61 -25.97
N PHE A 65 -38.58 -55.67 -27.24
CA PHE A 65 -37.19 -55.74 -27.68
C PHE A 65 -36.44 -54.42 -27.41
N GLU A 66 -37.04 -53.28 -27.73
CA GLU A 66 -36.54 -51.94 -27.39
C GLU A 66 -36.31 -51.79 -25.88
N GLN A 67 -37.27 -52.25 -25.06
CA GLN A 67 -37.18 -52.22 -23.61
C GLN A 67 -36.07 -53.13 -23.08
N ALA A 68 -35.88 -54.31 -23.67
CA ALA A 68 -34.79 -55.21 -23.30
C ALA A 68 -33.41 -54.60 -23.58
N ILE A 69 -33.23 -53.96 -24.75
CA ILE A 69 -31.99 -53.23 -25.07
C ILE A 69 -31.78 -52.06 -24.10
N THR A 70 -32.84 -51.30 -23.83
CA THR A 70 -32.79 -50.16 -22.91
C THR A 70 -32.37 -50.62 -21.50
N ASN A 71 -32.97 -51.69 -21.00
CA ASN A 71 -32.63 -52.30 -19.70
C ASN A 71 -31.18 -52.80 -19.67
N GLN A 72 -30.65 -53.29 -20.79
CA GLN A 72 -29.27 -53.75 -20.87
C GLN A 72 -28.28 -52.58 -20.87
N LEU A 73 -28.57 -51.52 -21.63
CA LEU A 73 -27.80 -50.28 -21.61
C LEU A 73 -27.77 -49.65 -20.21
N HIS A 74 -28.89 -49.72 -19.49
CA HIS A 74 -28.99 -49.32 -18.09
C HIS A 74 -28.07 -50.10 -17.13
N GLN A 75 -27.72 -51.34 -17.47
CA GLN A 75 -26.88 -52.18 -16.62
C GLN A 75 -25.39 -52.00 -16.91
N ARG A 76 -25.00 -51.92 -18.19
CA ARG A 76 -23.59 -51.99 -18.64
C ARG A 76 -23.07 -50.74 -19.33
N ASP A 77 -23.92 -49.73 -19.54
CA ASP A 77 -23.59 -48.45 -20.18
C ASP A 77 -23.14 -48.54 -21.66
N CYS A 78 -23.04 -49.75 -22.20
CA CYS A 78 -22.83 -50.05 -23.61
C CYS A 78 -23.54 -51.36 -23.99
N LEU A 79 -23.87 -51.51 -25.27
CA LEU A 79 -24.44 -52.74 -25.81
C LEU A 79 -23.32 -53.51 -26.50
N THR A 80 -22.92 -54.66 -25.94
CA THR A 80 -21.94 -55.54 -26.58
C THR A 80 -22.63 -56.49 -27.57
N GLU A 81 -21.88 -57.02 -28.53
CA GLU A 81 -22.40 -58.03 -29.45
C GLU A 81 -22.96 -59.27 -28.70
N GLU A 82 -22.33 -59.66 -27.59
CA GLU A 82 -22.84 -60.74 -26.73
C GLU A 82 -24.19 -60.39 -26.11
N ASP A 83 -24.36 -59.15 -25.65
CA ASP A 83 -25.61 -58.69 -25.07
C ASP A 83 -26.72 -58.67 -26.14
N SER A 84 -26.45 -58.15 -27.34
CA SER A 84 -27.36 -58.20 -28.49
C SER A 84 -27.77 -59.63 -28.82
N GLN A 85 -26.81 -60.57 -28.88
CA GLN A 85 -27.09 -61.98 -29.13
C GLN A 85 -27.91 -62.62 -28.01
N ARG A 86 -27.64 -62.29 -26.74
CA ARG A 86 -28.43 -62.78 -25.58
C ARG A 86 -29.85 -62.27 -25.64
N ILE A 87 -30.05 -60.98 -25.91
CA ILE A 87 -31.39 -60.38 -26.03
C ILE A 87 -32.14 -61.06 -27.19
N ARG A 88 -31.52 -61.22 -28.37
CA ARG A 88 -32.10 -61.93 -29.52
C ARG A 88 -32.52 -63.35 -29.19
N ARG A 89 -31.70 -64.12 -28.44
CA ARG A 89 -32.01 -65.50 -28.02
C ARG A 89 -33.07 -65.60 -26.93
N SER A 90 -33.21 -64.58 -26.10
CA SER A 90 -34.18 -64.54 -25.00
C SER A 90 -35.61 -64.23 -25.45
N GLN A 91 -35.80 -63.80 -26.70
CA GLN A 91 -37.12 -63.53 -27.25
C GLN A 91 -37.83 -64.84 -27.62
N PRO A 92 -39.06 -65.08 -27.16
CA PRO A 92 -39.77 -66.35 -27.33
C PRO A 92 -40.15 -66.70 -28.78
N HIS A 93 -39.97 -65.78 -29.74
CA HIS A 93 -40.21 -66.03 -31.17
C HIS A 93 -39.14 -65.36 -32.04
N PRO A 94 -38.45 -66.10 -32.95
CA PRO A 94 -37.29 -65.62 -33.70
C PRO A 94 -37.62 -64.73 -34.91
N HIS A 95 -38.72 -63.98 -34.90
CA HIS A 95 -39.32 -63.49 -36.16
C HIS A 95 -38.99 -62.04 -36.54
N LEU A 96 -38.53 -61.16 -35.65
CA LEU A 96 -38.06 -59.84 -36.11
C LEU A 96 -36.88 -60.02 -37.09
N ALA A 97 -37.00 -59.48 -38.30
CA ALA A 97 -35.90 -59.53 -39.26
C ALA A 97 -34.63 -58.92 -38.66
N THR A 98 -33.49 -59.52 -38.98
CA THR A 98 -32.16 -59.08 -38.52
C THR A 98 -31.92 -57.59 -38.78
N VAL A 99 -32.42 -57.08 -39.91
CA VAL A 99 -32.32 -55.66 -40.28
C VAL A 99 -33.10 -54.76 -39.32
N VAL A 100 -34.33 -55.15 -38.96
CA VAL A 100 -35.17 -54.41 -38.00
C VAL A 100 -34.54 -54.40 -36.62
N VAL A 101 -34.04 -55.56 -36.18
CA VAL A 101 -33.31 -55.70 -34.92
C VAL A 101 -32.09 -54.78 -34.86
N ALA A 102 -31.25 -54.78 -35.90
CA ALA A 102 -30.08 -53.92 -35.98
C ALA A 102 -30.47 -52.43 -35.97
N GLN A 103 -31.55 -52.06 -36.67
CA GLN A 103 -32.04 -50.68 -36.70
C GLN A 103 -32.54 -50.22 -35.32
N ILE A 104 -33.25 -51.11 -34.60
CA ILE A 104 -33.68 -50.84 -33.22
C ILE A 104 -32.47 -50.67 -32.31
N GLU A 105 -31.49 -51.57 -32.37
CA GLU A 105 -30.26 -51.51 -31.57
C GLU A 105 -29.54 -50.17 -31.78
N ILE A 106 -29.35 -49.75 -33.04
CA ILE A 106 -28.75 -48.46 -33.40
C ILE A 106 -29.57 -47.30 -32.87
N ASN A 107 -30.89 -47.31 -33.09
CA ASN A 107 -31.77 -46.21 -32.68
C ASN A 107 -31.80 -46.04 -31.16
N VAL A 108 -31.91 -47.13 -30.41
CA VAL A 108 -31.92 -47.10 -28.94
C VAL A 108 -30.55 -46.66 -28.41
N ALA A 109 -29.45 -47.20 -28.94
CA ALA A 109 -28.10 -46.80 -28.55
C ALA A 109 -27.82 -45.30 -28.83
N MET A 110 -28.22 -44.80 -30.00
CA MET A 110 -28.07 -43.38 -30.35
C MET A 110 -28.90 -42.47 -29.44
N LYS A 111 -30.17 -42.82 -29.18
CA LYS A 111 -31.02 -42.07 -28.25
C LYS A 111 -30.43 -42.06 -26.84
N TYR A 112 -29.92 -43.20 -26.37
CA TYR A 112 -29.26 -43.33 -25.08
C TYR A 112 -28.02 -42.42 -24.98
N LEU A 113 -27.10 -42.51 -25.94
CA LEU A 113 -25.89 -41.67 -25.98
C LEU A 113 -26.22 -40.18 -26.06
N TYR A 114 -27.19 -39.82 -26.89
CA TYR A 114 -27.65 -38.44 -27.02
C TYR A 114 -28.21 -37.92 -25.69
N LYS A 115 -29.07 -38.69 -25.01
CA LYS A 115 -29.64 -38.30 -23.71
C LYS A 115 -28.59 -38.20 -22.62
N LYS A 116 -27.63 -39.13 -22.59
CA LYS A 116 -26.47 -39.09 -21.69
C LYS A 116 -25.65 -37.82 -21.90
N GLN A 117 -25.41 -37.43 -23.15
CA GLN A 117 -24.69 -36.20 -23.48
C GLN A 117 -25.48 -34.94 -23.10
N GLN A 118 -26.78 -34.89 -23.37
CA GLN A 118 -27.65 -33.78 -22.94
C GLN A 118 -27.62 -33.61 -21.42
N PHE A 119 -27.73 -34.72 -20.67
CA PHE A 119 -27.69 -34.69 -19.21
C PHE A 119 -26.34 -34.17 -18.70
N LYS A 120 -25.23 -34.65 -19.28
CA LYS A 120 -23.88 -34.17 -18.98
C LYS A 120 -23.74 -32.66 -19.23
N GLN A 121 -24.20 -32.18 -20.39
CA GLN A 121 -24.16 -30.76 -20.75
C GLN A 121 -24.99 -29.90 -19.80
N ALA A 122 -26.16 -30.39 -19.39
CA ALA A 122 -27.05 -29.65 -18.52
C ALA A 122 -26.51 -29.55 -17.08
N ILE A 123 -25.96 -30.63 -16.50
CA ILE A 123 -25.25 -30.55 -15.21
C ILE A 123 -24.08 -29.57 -15.31
N THR A 124 -23.32 -29.63 -16.40
CA THR A 124 -22.19 -28.71 -16.63
C THR A 124 -22.68 -27.25 -16.66
N GLY A 125 -23.81 -26.99 -17.33
CA GLY A 125 -24.44 -25.67 -17.38
C GLY A 125 -24.86 -25.17 -16.00
N LEU A 126 -25.48 -26.01 -15.18
CA LEU A 126 -25.89 -25.66 -13.81
C LEU A 126 -24.68 -25.37 -12.92
N LEU A 127 -23.65 -26.22 -12.98
CA LEU A 127 -22.39 -25.98 -12.26
C LEU A 127 -21.75 -24.65 -12.68
N HIS A 128 -21.85 -24.24 -13.94
CA HIS A 128 -21.33 -22.94 -14.37
C HIS A 128 -22.07 -21.75 -13.78
N GLN A 129 -23.37 -21.88 -13.55
CA GLN A 129 -24.18 -20.81 -12.97
C GLN A 129 -23.93 -20.70 -11.47
N GLN A 130 -24.09 -21.81 -10.74
CA GLN A 130 -24.22 -21.81 -9.29
C GLN A 130 -22.97 -22.29 -8.54
N ASP A 131 -21.94 -22.83 -9.23
CA ASP A 131 -20.70 -23.38 -8.67
C ASP A 131 -20.87 -24.62 -7.76
N ARG A 132 -22.11 -24.89 -7.32
CA ARG A 132 -22.57 -26.08 -6.60
C ARG A 132 -23.97 -26.43 -7.08
N LEU A 133 -24.33 -27.71 -7.04
CA LEU A 133 -25.70 -28.15 -7.34
C LEU A 133 -26.56 -27.98 -6.08
N GLY A 134 -27.60 -27.16 -6.16
CA GLY A 134 -28.56 -26.90 -5.10
C GLY A 134 -29.67 -27.97 -4.97
N GLU A 135 -30.59 -27.74 -4.04
CA GLU A 135 -31.78 -28.58 -3.86
C GLU A 135 -32.76 -28.47 -5.04
N ASP A 136 -32.90 -27.28 -5.61
CA ASP A 136 -33.72 -27.01 -6.80
C ASP A 136 -33.17 -27.75 -8.04
N ASP A 137 -31.85 -27.83 -8.17
CA ASP A 137 -31.21 -28.62 -9.22
C ASP A 137 -31.52 -30.11 -9.06
N CYS A 138 -31.68 -30.58 -7.82
CA CYS A 138 -32.09 -31.96 -7.54
C CYS A 138 -33.55 -32.23 -7.91
N GLN A 139 -34.40 -31.20 -7.93
CA GLN A 139 -35.77 -31.30 -8.45
C GLN A 139 -35.78 -31.32 -9.97
N TRP A 140 -35.04 -30.41 -10.64
CA TRP A 140 -34.87 -30.45 -12.08
C TRP A 140 -34.25 -31.78 -12.56
N MET A 141 -33.28 -32.32 -11.82
CA MET A 141 -32.71 -33.64 -12.11
C MET A 141 -33.71 -34.79 -11.93
N ARG A 142 -34.73 -34.66 -11.06
CA ARG A 142 -35.81 -35.66 -10.93
C ARG A 142 -36.69 -35.71 -12.16
N GLU A 143 -36.95 -34.58 -12.82
CA GLU A 143 -37.67 -34.57 -14.11
C GLU A 143 -36.92 -35.33 -15.21
N TRP A 144 -35.58 -35.33 -15.16
CA TRP A 144 -34.75 -36.16 -16.05
C TRP A 144 -34.74 -37.64 -15.69
N GLN A 145 -35.07 -38.00 -14.45
CA GLN A 145 -35.21 -39.40 -14.02
C GLN A 145 -36.48 -40.05 -14.58
N GLU A 146 -37.49 -39.26 -14.95
CA GLU A 146 -38.71 -39.78 -15.59
C GLU A 146 -38.53 -40.08 -17.09
N LEU A 147 -37.39 -39.73 -17.67
CA LEU A 147 -37.13 -40.01 -19.09
C LEU A 147 -36.75 -41.49 -19.31
N PRO A 148 -37.34 -42.18 -20.30
CA PRO A 148 -37.28 -43.64 -20.44
C PRO A 148 -35.91 -44.23 -20.80
N TYR A 149 -34.83 -43.44 -20.84
CA TYR A 149 -33.53 -43.86 -21.39
C TYR A 149 -32.38 -43.82 -20.39
N LEU A 150 -32.48 -43.17 -19.24
CA LEU A 150 -31.40 -43.15 -18.24
C LEU A 150 -31.95 -43.64 -16.91
N ASN A 151 -31.37 -44.70 -16.35
CA ASN A 151 -31.73 -45.13 -14.99
C ASN A 151 -30.99 -44.28 -13.92
N GLN A 152 -31.42 -44.44 -12.67
CA GLN A 152 -30.86 -43.71 -11.53
C GLN A 152 -29.37 -43.97 -11.32
N LYS A 153 -28.89 -45.19 -11.61
CA LYS A 153 -27.48 -45.56 -11.47
C LYS A 153 -26.59 -44.77 -12.44
N VAL A 154 -26.94 -44.79 -13.73
CA VAL A 154 -26.23 -44.06 -14.79
C VAL A 154 -26.26 -42.55 -14.52
N ILE A 155 -27.41 -42.02 -14.08
CA ILE A 155 -27.56 -40.62 -13.69
C ILE A 155 -26.59 -40.25 -12.54
N ALA A 156 -26.52 -41.09 -11.50
CA ALA A 156 -25.63 -40.87 -10.36
C ALA A 156 -24.15 -40.92 -10.78
N GLU A 157 -23.76 -41.88 -11.63
CA GLU A 157 -22.40 -42.01 -12.15
C GLU A 157 -21.98 -40.80 -12.99
N ILE A 158 -22.83 -40.36 -13.94
CA ILE A 158 -22.58 -39.15 -14.74
C ILE A 158 -22.45 -37.93 -13.83
N LYS A 159 -23.35 -37.77 -12.85
CA LYS A 159 -23.32 -36.67 -11.90
C LYS A 159 -22.00 -36.64 -11.12
N GLN A 160 -21.61 -37.77 -10.54
CA GLN A 160 -20.37 -37.88 -9.78
C GLN A 160 -19.15 -37.57 -10.64
N GLN A 161 -19.10 -38.11 -11.86
CA GLN A 161 -18.00 -37.87 -12.79
C GLN A 161 -17.88 -36.39 -13.16
N VAL A 162 -19.00 -35.76 -13.56
CA VAL A 162 -19.02 -34.34 -13.95
C VAL A 162 -18.62 -33.44 -12.78
N ILE A 163 -19.15 -33.68 -11.58
CA ILE A 163 -18.79 -32.91 -10.38
C ILE A 163 -17.30 -33.09 -10.04
N ALA A 164 -16.80 -34.32 -10.02
CA ALA A 164 -15.41 -34.60 -9.67
C ALA A 164 -14.45 -33.92 -10.64
N THR A 165 -14.69 -34.03 -11.95
CA THR A 165 -13.85 -33.38 -12.95
C THR A 165 -13.99 -31.85 -12.90
N TYR A 166 -15.18 -31.30 -12.64
CA TYR A 166 -15.39 -29.86 -12.45
C TYR A 166 -14.58 -29.33 -11.25
N GLN A 167 -14.68 -29.98 -10.09
CA GLN A 167 -13.96 -29.58 -8.87
C GLN A 167 -12.43 -29.68 -9.06
N GLN A 168 -11.96 -30.76 -9.69
CA GLN A 168 -10.54 -30.91 -10.01
C GLN A 168 -10.04 -29.77 -10.90
N LYS A 169 -10.78 -29.42 -11.96
CA LYS A 169 -10.41 -28.33 -12.87
C LYS A 169 -10.47 -26.97 -12.19
N LYS A 170 -11.49 -26.74 -11.35
CA LYS A 170 -11.62 -25.53 -10.55
C LYS A 170 -10.40 -25.36 -9.63
N GLN A 171 -10.02 -26.42 -8.92
CA GLN A 171 -8.86 -26.41 -8.03
C GLN A 171 -7.55 -26.20 -8.78
N GLN A 172 -7.38 -26.77 -9.98
CA GLN A 172 -6.22 -26.51 -10.83
C GLN A 172 -6.11 -25.03 -11.22
N ILE A 173 -7.22 -24.43 -11.67
CA ILE A 173 -7.25 -22.99 -12.01
C ILE A 173 -7.00 -22.12 -10.77
N GLU A 174 -7.60 -22.45 -9.63
CA GLU A 174 -7.33 -21.79 -8.36
C GLU A 174 -5.84 -21.83 -8.00
N GLN A 175 -5.18 -22.99 -8.13
CA GLN A 175 -3.75 -23.15 -7.89
C GLN A 175 -2.91 -22.30 -8.84
N ILE A 176 -3.22 -22.31 -10.14
CA ILE A 176 -2.53 -21.50 -11.16
C ILE A 176 -2.64 -20.01 -10.83
N ILE A 177 -3.87 -19.51 -10.63
CA ILE A 177 -4.12 -18.11 -10.31
C ILE A 177 -3.44 -17.72 -8.99
N THR A 178 -3.44 -18.62 -8.00
CA THR A 178 -2.74 -18.42 -6.73
C THR A 178 -1.23 -18.28 -6.95
N GLN A 179 -0.62 -19.11 -7.79
CA GLN A 179 0.80 -19.00 -8.15
C GLN A 179 1.12 -17.66 -8.83
N PHE A 180 0.29 -17.22 -9.77
CA PHE A 180 0.47 -15.91 -10.42
C PHE A 180 0.30 -14.74 -9.45
N ALA A 181 -0.72 -14.80 -8.59
CA ALA A 181 -0.93 -13.79 -7.55
C ALA A 181 0.30 -13.66 -6.63
N TYR A 182 1.01 -14.76 -6.34
CA TYR A 182 2.24 -14.71 -5.56
C TYR A 182 3.37 -13.98 -6.26
N GLN A 183 3.53 -14.17 -7.56
CA GLN A 183 4.62 -13.55 -8.31
C GLN A 183 4.39 -12.05 -8.53
N GLU A 184 3.24 -11.50 -8.12
CA GLU A 184 2.77 -10.15 -8.46
C GLU A 184 2.78 -9.88 -9.98
N ILE A 185 2.85 -10.95 -10.78
CA ILE A 185 2.75 -10.88 -12.23
C ILE A 185 1.27 -10.76 -12.55
N PHE A 186 0.88 -9.62 -13.10
CA PHE A 186 -0.42 -9.50 -13.75
C PHE A 186 -0.53 -10.62 -14.77
N LEU A 187 -1.54 -11.49 -14.63
CA LEU A 187 -1.87 -12.51 -15.64
C LEU A 187 -1.87 -11.82 -17.01
N THR A 188 -0.87 -12.15 -17.82
CA THR A 188 -0.71 -11.59 -19.16
C THR A 188 -1.79 -12.18 -20.07
N ASP A 189 -2.00 -11.57 -21.23
CA ASP A 189 -2.89 -12.14 -22.25
C ASP A 189 -2.41 -13.55 -22.67
N ALA A 190 -1.11 -13.82 -22.61
CA ALA A 190 -0.55 -15.15 -22.88
C ALA A 190 -0.91 -16.17 -21.79
N ASP A 191 -0.89 -15.77 -20.52
CA ASP A 191 -1.31 -16.65 -19.42
C ASP A 191 -2.81 -16.96 -19.50
N TRP A 192 -3.61 -15.97 -19.92
CA TRP A 192 -5.04 -16.16 -20.19
C TRP A 192 -5.30 -17.08 -21.38
N GLN A 193 -4.55 -16.91 -22.47
CA GLN A 193 -4.62 -17.82 -23.61
C GLN A 193 -4.21 -19.23 -23.21
N TRP A 194 -3.20 -19.39 -22.35
CA TRP A 194 -2.81 -20.70 -21.83
C TRP A 194 -3.91 -21.31 -20.95
N ILE A 195 -4.52 -20.53 -20.04
CA ILE A 195 -5.66 -21.00 -19.23
C ILE A 195 -6.82 -21.42 -20.15
N GLN A 196 -7.12 -20.65 -21.21
CA GLN A 196 -8.16 -20.98 -22.19
C GLN A 196 -7.84 -22.25 -23.00
N GLN A 197 -6.58 -22.42 -23.44
CA GLN A 197 -6.15 -23.61 -24.19
C GLN A 197 -6.20 -24.89 -23.34
N ASN A 198 -6.05 -24.79 -22.01
CA ASN A 198 -6.10 -25.93 -21.12
C ASN A 198 -7.54 -26.34 -20.68
N GLN A 199 -8.58 -25.65 -21.18
CA GLN A 199 -9.99 -25.87 -20.82
C GLN A 199 -10.73 -26.95 -21.63
N HIS A 200 -10.13 -27.56 -22.65
CA HIS A 200 -10.86 -28.38 -23.63
C HIS A 200 -11.59 -29.64 -23.10
N SER A 201 -11.36 -30.08 -21.86
CA SER A 201 -12.01 -31.28 -21.28
C SER A 201 -13.24 -30.98 -20.42
N ILE A 202 -13.26 -29.84 -19.72
CA ILE A 202 -14.43 -29.24 -19.07
C ILE A 202 -14.24 -27.72 -19.17
N PRO A 203 -14.97 -27.03 -20.07
CA PRO A 203 -14.79 -25.62 -20.27
C PRO A 203 -15.40 -24.87 -19.09
N LEU A 204 -14.64 -24.64 -18.02
CA LEU A 204 -15.06 -23.71 -16.98
C LEU A 204 -15.39 -22.38 -17.65
N ASN A 205 -16.65 -21.95 -17.56
CA ASN A 205 -17.07 -20.67 -18.14
C ASN A 205 -16.11 -19.56 -17.62
N MET A 206 -15.75 -18.63 -18.50
CA MET A 206 -14.92 -17.46 -18.19
C MET A 206 -15.40 -16.73 -16.93
N ASP A 207 -16.71 -16.66 -16.69
CA ASP A 207 -17.29 -16.07 -15.48
C ASP A 207 -16.83 -16.76 -14.19
N ILE A 208 -16.66 -18.07 -14.19
CA ILE A 208 -16.15 -18.83 -13.05
C ILE A 208 -14.67 -18.49 -12.85
N VAL A 209 -13.89 -18.48 -13.93
CA VAL A 209 -12.46 -18.16 -13.85
C VAL A 209 -12.25 -16.73 -13.32
N LEU A 210 -13.07 -15.77 -13.75
CA LEU A 210 -13.07 -14.41 -13.23
C LEU A 210 -13.49 -14.33 -11.76
N ARG A 211 -14.49 -15.13 -11.33
CA ARG A 211 -14.88 -15.24 -9.92
C ARG A 211 -13.75 -15.80 -9.06
N ILE A 212 -13.10 -16.88 -9.52
CA ILE A 212 -11.92 -17.46 -8.86
C ILE A 212 -10.81 -16.41 -8.75
N LYS A 213 -10.49 -15.72 -9.86
CA LYS A 213 -9.50 -14.64 -9.88
C LYS A 213 -9.81 -13.58 -8.83
N ARG A 214 -11.04 -13.07 -8.81
CA ARG A 214 -11.46 -12.05 -7.84
C ARG A 214 -11.31 -12.56 -6.40
N SER A 215 -11.74 -13.79 -6.13
CA SER A 215 -11.63 -14.40 -4.80
C SER A 215 -10.17 -14.51 -4.34
N VAL A 216 -9.29 -15.06 -5.19
CA VAL A 216 -7.86 -15.22 -4.88
C VAL A 216 -7.18 -13.87 -4.67
N LEU A 217 -7.44 -12.88 -5.55
CA LEU A 217 -6.87 -11.54 -5.42
C LEU A 217 -7.36 -10.80 -4.17
N THR A 218 -8.63 -10.95 -3.81
CA THR A 218 -9.19 -10.35 -2.59
C THR A 218 -8.53 -10.95 -1.35
N ALA A 219 -8.38 -12.27 -1.30
CA ALA A 219 -7.69 -12.95 -0.21
C ALA A 219 -6.22 -12.53 -0.10
N TYR A 220 -5.53 -12.37 -1.24
CA TYR A 220 -4.16 -11.86 -1.27
C TYR A 220 -4.06 -10.42 -0.75
N GLN A 221 -4.94 -9.51 -1.20
CA GLN A 221 -4.98 -8.13 -0.72
C GLN A 221 -5.25 -8.03 0.78
N HIS A 222 -6.19 -8.83 1.29
CA HIS A 222 -6.47 -8.87 2.73
C HIS A 222 -5.22 -9.28 3.53
N LYS A 223 -4.49 -10.32 3.08
CA LYS A 223 -3.24 -10.72 3.73
C LYS A 223 -2.14 -9.68 3.64
N LYS A 224 -2.02 -8.98 2.51
CA LYS A 224 -1.11 -7.84 2.37
C LYS A 224 -1.38 -6.77 3.42
N GLN A 225 -2.65 -6.36 3.56
CA GLN A 225 -3.08 -5.39 4.57
C GLN A 225 -2.85 -5.86 6.01
N GLU A 226 -3.11 -7.14 6.28
CA GLU A 226 -2.85 -7.74 7.60
C GLU A 226 -1.35 -7.71 7.94
N PHE A 227 -0.49 -8.04 6.96
CA PHE A 227 0.96 -7.97 7.13
C PHE A 227 1.45 -6.53 7.34
N GLU A 228 0.95 -5.56 6.56
CA GLU A 228 1.22 -4.12 6.74
C GLU A 228 0.83 -3.64 8.13
N THR A 229 -0.34 -4.07 8.62
CA THR A 229 -0.86 -3.71 9.93
C THR A 229 0.04 -4.26 11.04
N ILE A 230 0.42 -5.54 10.97
CA ILE A 230 1.31 -6.17 11.94
C ILE A 230 2.68 -5.51 11.91
N LEU A 231 3.26 -5.28 10.74
CA LEU A 231 4.56 -4.63 10.62
C LEU A 231 4.54 -3.21 11.19
N THR A 232 3.48 -2.47 10.90
CA THR A 232 3.26 -1.15 11.49
C THR A 232 3.21 -1.26 13.01
N MET A 233 2.39 -2.15 13.58
CA MET A 233 2.34 -2.37 15.03
C MET A 233 3.70 -2.73 15.63
N LEU A 234 4.50 -3.56 14.95
CA LEU A 234 5.83 -3.96 15.41
C LEU A 234 6.82 -2.81 15.46
N ILE A 235 6.82 -1.96 14.42
CA ILE A 235 7.61 -0.73 14.41
C ILE A 235 7.21 0.18 15.58
N HIS A 236 5.93 0.19 15.97
CA HIS A 236 5.44 0.97 17.10
C HIS A 236 5.72 0.32 18.46
N LYS A 237 6.00 -0.98 18.55
CA LYS A 237 6.18 -1.73 19.82
C LYS A 237 7.62 -1.92 20.28
N ALA A 238 8.61 -1.65 19.43
CA ALA A 238 9.99 -2.12 19.48
C ALA A 238 10.74 -2.16 20.84
N ASP A 239 10.37 -3.07 21.75
CA ASP A 239 11.26 -3.60 22.79
C ASP A 239 11.57 -5.09 22.60
N ARG A 240 10.76 -5.81 21.80
CA ARG A 240 11.07 -7.10 21.14
C ARG A 240 9.87 -7.51 20.29
N ILE A 241 10.11 -7.98 19.07
CA ILE A 241 9.09 -8.74 18.33
C ILE A 241 8.85 -10.00 19.14
N SER A 242 7.65 -10.16 19.72
CA SER A 242 7.34 -11.35 20.49
C SER A 242 7.37 -12.60 19.60
N ASP A 243 7.63 -13.77 20.20
CA ASP A 243 7.58 -15.04 19.46
C ASP A 243 6.20 -15.25 18.81
N GLU A 244 5.12 -14.77 19.44
CA GLU A 244 3.76 -14.79 18.88
C GLU A 244 3.61 -13.89 17.64
N GLU A 245 4.24 -12.71 17.61
CA GLU A 245 4.22 -11.82 16.44
C GLU A 245 5.12 -12.35 15.31
N CYS A 246 6.28 -12.92 15.65
CA CYS A 246 7.11 -13.69 14.72
C CYS A 246 6.33 -14.88 14.15
N GLN A 247 5.56 -15.58 14.98
CA GLN A 247 4.74 -16.71 14.56
C GLN A 247 3.56 -16.26 13.71
N ARG A 248 2.92 -15.13 14.01
CA ARG A 248 1.89 -14.51 13.15
C ARG A 248 2.44 -14.10 11.79
N ILE A 249 3.62 -13.48 11.74
CA ILE A 249 4.34 -13.20 10.48
C ILE A 249 4.61 -14.50 9.71
N ARG A 250 5.04 -15.58 10.38
CA ARG A 250 5.23 -16.90 9.75
C ARG A 250 3.90 -17.53 9.32
N GLN A 251 2.81 -17.33 10.05
CA GLN A 251 1.48 -17.81 9.68
C GLN A 251 0.94 -17.09 8.44
N LEU A 252 1.25 -15.80 8.27
CA LEU A 252 0.97 -15.06 7.03
C LEU A 252 1.76 -15.58 5.82
N GLN A 253 2.78 -16.41 6.04
CA GLN A 253 3.48 -17.17 4.99
C GLN A 253 2.77 -18.49 4.62
N SER A 254 1.62 -18.82 5.25
CA SER A 254 0.76 -19.95 4.83
C SER A 254 -0.10 -19.57 3.61
N PRO A 255 -0.52 -20.51 2.75
CA PRO A 255 -1.28 -20.20 1.54
C PRO A 255 -2.58 -19.39 1.84
N PRO A 256 -2.91 -18.33 1.07
CA PRO A 256 -2.06 -17.66 0.09
C PRO A 256 -0.84 -16.98 0.73
N ARG A 257 0.39 -17.36 0.33
CA ARG A 257 1.67 -16.83 0.85
C ARG A 257 2.04 -15.53 0.12
N LEU A 258 2.38 -14.45 0.84
CA LEU A 258 3.04 -13.29 0.23
C LEU A 258 4.42 -13.72 -0.29
N SER A 259 4.80 -13.33 -1.51
CA SER A 259 6.15 -13.62 -2.01
C SER A 259 7.20 -12.86 -1.20
N ASP A 260 8.43 -13.38 -1.18
CA ASP A 260 9.53 -12.73 -0.47
C ASP A 260 9.80 -11.32 -1.04
N THR A 261 9.61 -11.13 -2.34
CA THR A 261 9.66 -9.80 -3.00
C THR A 261 8.57 -8.85 -2.49
N ALA A 262 7.31 -9.29 -2.44
CA ALA A 262 6.21 -8.49 -1.91
C ALA A 262 6.44 -8.13 -0.44
N ILE A 263 6.95 -9.07 0.36
CA ILE A 263 7.32 -8.85 1.76
C ILE A 263 8.38 -7.75 1.88
N GLU A 264 9.46 -7.80 1.10
CA GLU A 264 10.52 -6.78 1.15
C GLU A 264 10.04 -5.41 0.65
N GLN A 265 9.16 -5.36 -0.36
CA GLN A 265 8.54 -4.12 -0.79
C GLN A 265 7.68 -3.50 0.32
N ILE A 266 6.81 -4.29 0.96
CA ILE A 266 5.99 -3.82 2.08
C ILE A 266 6.86 -3.34 3.23
N LYS A 267 7.93 -4.08 3.57
CA LYS A 267 8.89 -3.66 4.61
C LYS A 267 9.50 -2.30 4.28
N THR A 268 9.94 -2.12 3.04
CA THR A 268 10.53 -0.87 2.56
C THR A 268 9.52 0.27 2.63
N GLU A 269 8.29 0.05 2.17
CA GLU A 269 7.22 1.06 2.16
C GLU A 269 6.81 1.49 3.56
N VAL A 270 6.57 0.53 4.46
CA VAL A 270 6.20 0.83 5.86
C VAL A 270 7.36 1.53 6.58
N THR A 271 8.60 1.10 6.37
CA THR A 271 9.79 1.73 6.95
C THR A 271 9.93 3.17 6.47
N ASN A 272 9.84 3.41 5.15
CA ASN A 272 9.93 4.74 4.57
C ASN A 272 8.81 5.67 5.07
N THR A 273 7.59 5.14 5.21
CA THR A 273 6.44 5.89 5.75
C THR A 273 6.70 6.29 7.20
N TYR A 274 7.23 5.38 8.02
CA TYR A 274 7.55 5.68 9.41
C TYR A 274 8.71 6.68 9.54
N SER A 275 9.75 6.56 8.73
CA SER A 275 10.85 7.53 8.67
C SER A 275 10.37 8.94 8.31
N ARG A 276 9.42 9.05 7.37
CA ARG A 276 8.81 10.35 7.02
C ARG A 276 8.04 10.96 8.19
N LYS A 277 7.31 10.15 8.97
CA LYS A 277 6.61 10.61 10.17
C LYS A 277 7.59 11.15 11.22
N ILE A 278 8.72 10.45 11.42
CA ILE A 278 9.79 10.93 12.31
C ILE A 278 10.30 12.30 11.85
N GLN A 279 10.63 12.46 10.56
CA GLN A 279 11.08 13.74 10.01
C GLN A 279 10.07 14.87 10.21
N GLN A 280 8.78 14.60 9.96
CA GLN A 280 7.71 15.57 10.22
C GLN A 280 7.62 15.99 11.68
N TYR A 281 7.81 15.03 12.61
CA TYR A 281 7.84 15.34 14.04
C TYR A 281 9.07 16.18 14.43
N GLU A 282 10.24 15.89 13.85
CA GLU A 282 11.47 16.68 14.05
C GLU A 282 11.30 18.13 13.57
N GLU A 283 10.71 18.34 12.40
CA GLU A 283 10.39 19.67 11.86
C GLU A 283 9.47 20.46 12.79
N VAL A 284 8.39 19.82 13.26
CA VAL A 284 7.46 20.44 14.22
C VAL A 284 8.15 20.76 15.54
N CYS A 285 9.05 19.90 16.01
CA CYS A 285 9.86 20.16 17.21
C CYS A 285 10.73 21.41 17.03
N LEU A 286 11.45 21.52 15.92
CA LEU A 286 12.32 22.67 15.63
C LEU A 286 11.55 23.98 15.48
N ASP A 287 10.37 23.94 14.85
CA ASP A 287 9.48 25.10 14.75
C ASP A 287 8.97 25.54 16.14
N CYS A 288 8.54 24.59 16.99
CA CYS A 288 8.13 24.88 18.36
C CYS A 288 9.26 25.51 19.18
N LEU A 289 10.48 24.94 19.10
CA LEU A 289 11.67 25.47 19.78
C LEU A 289 11.97 26.91 19.35
N SER A 290 11.90 27.19 18.05
CA SER A 290 12.17 28.51 17.49
C SER A 290 11.12 29.54 17.91
N LYS A 291 9.83 29.21 17.80
CA LYS A 291 8.72 30.07 18.25
C LYS A 291 8.78 30.38 19.75
N HIS A 292 9.13 29.38 20.56
CA HIS A 292 9.28 29.58 21.99
C HIS A 292 10.42 30.55 22.30
N TYR A 293 11.57 30.40 21.64
CA TYR A 293 12.69 31.33 21.82
C TYR A 293 12.33 32.77 21.44
N LEU A 294 11.55 32.96 20.37
CA LEU A 294 11.11 34.29 19.92
C LEU A 294 10.13 34.96 20.89
N SER A 295 9.30 34.17 21.58
CA SER A 295 8.28 34.68 22.52
C SER A 295 8.79 34.82 23.95
N SER A 296 9.84 34.10 24.31
CA SER A 296 10.44 34.16 25.65
C SER A 296 11.38 35.35 25.82
N ASN A 297 11.23 36.06 26.95
CA ASN A 297 12.24 36.99 27.44
C ASN A 297 13.40 36.26 28.15
N ASP A 298 13.23 34.99 28.47
CA ASP A 298 14.29 34.12 29.00
C ASP A 298 15.06 33.48 27.84
N ASP A 299 16.38 33.47 27.95
CA ASP A 299 17.26 32.82 26.98
C ASP A 299 17.27 31.29 27.13
N ARG A 300 16.55 30.75 28.12
CA ARG A 300 16.36 29.30 28.33
C ARG A 300 15.09 28.81 27.65
N VAL A 301 15.25 27.80 26.80
CA VAL A 301 14.13 27.03 26.23
C VAL A 301 13.85 25.86 27.15
N SER A 302 12.67 25.82 27.79
CA SER A 302 12.22 24.65 28.55
C SER A 302 11.33 23.77 27.68
N VAL A 303 11.56 22.46 27.74
CA VAL A 303 10.75 21.44 27.06
C VAL A 303 9.29 21.46 27.50
N GLN A 304 9.03 21.99 28.70
CA GLN A 304 7.69 22.01 29.28
C GLN A 304 6.75 23.00 28.56
N ASP A 305 7.29 24.01 27.88
CA ASP A 305 6.51 25.14 27.36
C ASP A 305 5.76 24.83 26.05
N PHE A 306 6.11 23.75 25.37
CA PHE A 306 5.48 23.31 24.11
C PHE A 306 5.11 21.82 24.12
N ARG A 307 5.01 21.24 25.32
CA ARG A 307 4.68 19.82 25.52
C ARG A 307 3.31 19.43 24.92
N GLU A 308 2.31 20.30 25.05
CA GLU A 308 0.95 20.05 24.54
C GLU A 308 0.92 20.01 23.01
N SER A 309 1.61 20.96 22.35
CA SER A 309 1.75 21.00 20.89
C SER A 309 2.45 19.76 20.35
N LEU A 310 3.50 19.30 21.01
CA LEU A 310 4.20 18.08 20.62
C LEU A 310 3.41 16.81 20.93
N GLN A 311 2.65 16.78 22.04
CA GLN A 311 1.80 15.64 22.38
C GLN A 311 0.72 15.42 21.33
N HIS A 312 0.07 16.48 20.85
CA HIS A 312 -0.87 16.39 19.74
C HIS A 312 -0.18 15.85 18.46
N CYS A 313 1.03 16.34 18.16
CA CYS A 313 1.80 15.88 17.00
C CYS A 313 2.17 14.38 17.11
N THR A 314 2.62 13.93 18.29
CA THR A 314 2.91 12.52 18.58
C THR A 314 1.69 11.64 18.34
N GLN A 315 0.50 12.07 18.80
CA GLN A 315 -0.75 11.34 18.59
C GLN A 315 -1.16 11.31 17.12
N THR A 316 -1.06 12.44 16.41
CA THR A 316 -1.45 12.57 15.01
C THR A 316 -0.57 11.73 14.09
N LEU A 317 0.75 11.76 14.31
CA LEU A 317 1.71 10.99 13.53
C LEU A 317 1.78 9.52 13.98
N ASN A 318 1.16 9.20 15.12
CA ASN A 318 1.20 7.90 15.79
C ASN A 318 2.63 7.47 16.11
N ILE A 319 3.48 8.38 16.60
CA ILE A 319 4.87 8.05 16.95
C ILE A 319 4.91 7.52 18.38
N ARG A 320 5.75 6.51 18.61
CA ARG A 320 5.96 5.95 19.96
C ARG A 320 6.40 7.04 20.93
N SER A 321 5.73 7.12 22.09
CA SER A 321 5.91 8.26 23.02
C SER A 321 7.33 8.39 23.58
N ASP A 322 8.02 7.29 23.85
CA ASP A 322 9.42 7.23 24.28
C ASP A 322 10.39 7.67 23.17
N LEU A 323 10.16 7.26 21.92
CA LEU A 323 10.94 7.72 20.77
C LEU A 323 10.71 9.21 20.54
N ALA A 324 9.46 9.67 20.60
CA ALA A 324 9.10 11.08 20.51
C ALA A 324 9.76 11.90 21.63
N ASN A 325 9.83 11.37 22.85
CA ASN A 325 10.55 11.98 23.97
C ASN A 325 12.07 12.02 23.71
N LEU A 326 12.67 10.93 23.22
CA LEU A 326 14.10 10.86 22.91
C LEU A 326 14.49 11.86 21.82
N ILE A 327 13.73 11.93 20.72
CA ILE A 327 13.93 12.88 19.63
C ILE A 327 13.84 14.30 20.18
N ARG A 328 12.76 14.61 20.90
CA ARG A 328 12.53 15.93 21.49
C ARG A 328 13.68 16.34 22.41
N ASP A 329 14.11 15.46 23.30
CA ASP A 329 15.17 15.76 24.27
C ASP A 329 16.52 15.96 23.57
N THR A 330 16.79 15.18 22.51
CA THR A 330 18.01 15.29 21.69
C THR A 330 18.02 16.59 20.90
N LEU A 331 16.92 16.92 20.20
CA LEU A 331 16.78 18.16 19.46
C LEU A 331 16.84 19.38 20.37
N CYS A 332 16.18 19.35 21.53
CA CYS A 332 16.21 20.46 22.47
C CYS A 332 17.64 20.75 22.96
N ARG A 333 18.41 19.72 23.31
CA ARG A 333 19.82 19.89 23.72
C ARG A 333 20.69 20.41 22.57
N SER A 334 20.52 19.84 21.37
CA SER A 334 21.27 20.27 20.19
C SER A 334 20.97 21.73 19.85
N TYR A 335 19.70 22.12 19.84
CA TYR A 335 19.26 23.48 19.58
C TYR A 335 19.79 24.48 20.61
N GLN A 336 19.72 24.15 21.91
CA GLN A 336 20.29 24.97 22.98
C GLN A 336 21.80 25.19 22.78
N ASN A 337 22.54 24.15 22.41
CA ASN A 337 23.97 24.25 22.13
C ASN A 337 24.24 25.17 20.93
N SER A 338 23.47 25.05 19.85
CA SER A 338 23.55 25.94 18.69
C SER A 338 23.30 27.40 19.09
N VAL A 339 22.21 27.68 19.81
CA VAL A 339 21.90 29.04 20.30
C VAL A 339 23.05 29.62 21.14
N GLN A 340 23.62 28.84 22.06
CA GLN A 340 24.73 29.31 22.91
C GLN A 340 26.03 29.54 22.12
N ALA A 341 26.37 28.63 21.21
CA ALA A 341 27.53 28.78 20.33
C ALA A 341 27.42 30.05 19.48
N TYR A 342 26.24 30.28 18.89
CA TYR A 342 25.96 31.48 18.10
C TYR A 342 26.05 32.75 18.94
N ARG A 343 25.40 32.77 20.11
CA ARG A 343 25.44 33.89 21.05
C ARG A 343 26.87 34.27 21.41
N ASN A 344 27.68 33.29 21.80
CA ASN A 344 29.07 33.52 22.19
C ASN A 344 29.88 34.11 21.03
N ARG A 345 29.64 33.65 19.80
CA ARG A 345 30.29 34.22 18.62
C ARG A 345 29.89 35.67 18.38
N VAL A 346 28.61 36.01 18.52
CA VAL A 346 28.13 37.40 18.38
C VAL A 346 28.75 38.30 19.46
N ILE A 347 28.80 37.84 20.71
CA ILE A 347 29.45 38.59 21.81
C ILE A 347 30.91 38.87 21.46
N GLN A 348 31.66 37.86 21.02
CA GLN A 348 33.06 38.02 20.63
C GLN A 348 33.22 39.00 19.47
N ALA A 349 32.38 38.90 18.44
CA ALA A 349 32.42 39.77 17.28
C ALA A 349 32.19 41.24 17.67
N VAL A 350 31.18 41.51 18.50
CA VAL A 350 30.87 42.85 19.00
C VAL A 350 31.98 43.38 19.91
N TRP A 351 32.57 42.53 20.75
CA TRP A 351 33.67 42.92 21.63
C TRP A 351 34.95 43.28 20.86
N GLN A 352 35.26 42.54 19.80
CA GLN A 352 36.43 42.79 18.95
C GLN A 352 36.24 44.00 18.04
N GLN A 353 35.01 44.21 17.54
CA GLN A 353 34.75 45.19 16.50
C GLN A 353 33.33 45.74 16.59
N PHE A 354 33.21 46.96 17.10
CA PHE A 354 31.96 47.71 17.11
C PHE A 354 32.15 49.09 16.47
N PRO A 355 31.34 49.48 15.46
CA PRO A 355 30.28 48.72 14.81
C PRO A 355 30.80 47.53 13.98
N LEU A 356 29.96 46.50 13.82
CA LEU A 356 30.30 45.29 13.05
C LEU A 356 30.54 45.62 11.57
N ARG A 357 31.56 45.01 10.97
CA ARG A 357 31.81 45.11 9.52
C ARG A 357 30.92 44.15 8.74
N GLN A 358 30.71 44.45 7.46
CA GLN A 358 29.94 43.61 6.55
C GLN A 358 30.47 42.17 6.46
N GLU A 359 31.80 41.99 6.45
CA GLU A 359 32.43 40.67 6.42
C GLU A 359 32.09 39.85 7.68
N THR A 360 32.15 40.47 8.85
CA THR A 360 31.78 39.82 10.12
C THR A 360 30.29 39.47 10.16
N GLN A 361 29.43 40.34 9.60
CA GLN A 361 28.00 40.05 9.47
C GLN A 361 27.76 38.82 8.58
N GLN A 362 28.43 38.73 7.43
CA GLN A 362 28.33 37.56 6.55
C GLN A 362 28.80 36.27 7.25
N GLN A 363 29.86 36.33 8.05
CA GLN A 363 30.32 35.18 8.84
C GLN A 363 29.29 34.74 9.89
N LEU A 364 28.62 35.70 10.54
CA LEU A 364 27.54 35.39 11.49
C LEU A 364 26.34 34.78 10.75
N ASP A 365 25.95 35.31 9.59
CA ASP A 365 24.82 34.77 8.83
C ASP A 365 25.11 33.32 8.36
N GLN A 366 26.32 33.05 7.89
CA GLN A 366 26.78 31.70 7.52
C GLN A 366 26.79 30.73 8.73
N MET A 367 27.17 31.22 9.91
CA MET A 367 27.17 30.41 11.13
C MET A 367 25.74 30.07 11.59
N SER A 368 24.81 31.02 11.52
CA SER A 368 23.40 30.71 11.86
C SER A 368 22.82 29.66 10.91
N ALA A 369 23.14 29.74 9.62
CA ALA A 369 22.71 28.75 8.63
C ALA A 369 23.32 27.36 8.89
N SER A 370 24.62 27.27 9.17
CA SER A 370 25.28 25.98 9.43
C SER A 370 24.81 25.32 10.73
N GLN A 371 24.30 26.10 11.69
CA GLN A 371 23.73 25.61 12.94
C GLN A 371 22.22 25.35 12.87
N SER A 372 21.60 25.51 11.69
CA SER A 372 20.15 25.37 11.47
C SER A 372 19.32 26.23 12.44
N LEU A 373 19.83 27.41 12.78
CA LEU A 373 19.09 28.38 13.60
C LEU A 373 18.11 29.14 12.71
N ASP A 374 16.90 29.32 13.22
CA ASP A 374 15.92 30.19 12.56
C ASP A 374 16.46 31.62 12.44
N ILE A 375 16.24 32.24 11.27
CA ILE A 375 16.78 33.56 10.93
C ILE A 375 16.29 34.62 11.92
N GLN A 376 15.03 34.53 12.37
CA GLN A 376 14.47 35.48 13.33
C GLN A 376 15.11 35.31 14.70
N VAL A 377 15.39 34.07 15.11
CA VAL A 377 16.12 33.77 16.36
C VAL A 377 17.53 34.36 16.31
N ALA A 378 18.25 34.14 15.20
CA ALA A 378 19.58 34.69 15.00
C ALA A 378 19.57 36.24 15.07
N HIS A 379 18.65 36.89 14.38
CA HIS A 379 18.48 38.34 14.44
C HIS A 379 18.10 38.86 15.83
N LEU A 380 17.24 38.15 16.56
CA LEU A 380 16.86 38.51 17.93
C LEU A 380 18.09 38.50 18.85
N ILE A 381 18.90 37.45 18.78
CA ILE A 381 20.16 37.33 19.55
C ILE A 381 21.10 38.49 19.22
N GLN A 382 21.35 38.75 17.93
CA GLN A 382 22.19 39.86 17.49
C GLN A 382 21.66 41.21 17.99
N SER A 383 20.36 41.47 17.81
CA SER A 383 19.71 42.71 18.24
C SER A 383 19.84 42.93 19.74
N ARG A 384 19.61 41.90 20.56
CA ARG A 384 19.75 41.99 22.03
C ARG A 384 21.18 42.32 22.44
N ILE A 385 22.17 41.63 21.87
CA ILE A 385 23.60 41.84 22.20
C ILE A 385 24.05 43.24 21.75
N ILE A 386 23.77 43.63 20.51
CA ILE A 386 24.15 44.94 19.97
C ILE A 386 23.50 46.07 20.76
N LYS A 387 22.20 45.98 21.08
CA LYS A 387 21.51 46.99 21.89
C LYS A 387 22.11 47.13 23.29
N THR A 388 22.42 46.01 23.93
CA THR A 388 23.05 46.00 25.26
C THR A 388 24.43 46.63 25.20
N HIS A 389 25.24 46.25 24.20
CA HIS A 389 26.58 46.82 24.02
C HIS A 389 26.53 48.32 23.71
N GLN A 390 25.59 48.78 22.88
CA GLN A 390 25.39 50.20 22.60
C GLN A 390 24.98 50.99 23.86
N ALA A 391 24.11 50.43 24.71
CA ALA A 391 23.74 51.05 25.97
C ALA A 391 24.95 51.21 26.90
N ASN A 392 25.76 50.15 27.03
CA ASN A 392 27.01 50.17 27.79
C ASN A 392 28.02 51.19 27.24
N TRP A 393 28.17 51.25 25.91
CA TRP A 393 29.00 52.22 25.21
C TRP A 393 28.57 53.66 25.57
N ASN A 394 27.27 53.96 25.49
CA ASN A 394 26.74 55.28 25.79
C ASN A 394 26.88 55.63 27.29
N GLN A 395 26.65 54.68 28.20
CA GLN A 395 26.83 54.90 29.63
C GLN A 395 28.28 55.24 29.98
N TYR A 396 29.24 54.53 29.39
CA TYR A 396 30.66 54.82 29.55
C TYR A 396 31.02 56.19 28.98
N HIS A 397 30.54 56.52 27.77
CA HIS A 397 30.72 57.83 27.14
C HIS A 397 30.28 58.98 28.05
N ASP A 398 29.05 58.92 28.55
CA ASP A 398 28.48 59.94 29.44
C ASP A 398 29.23 60.04 30.76
N ARG A 399 29.71 58.92 31.28
CA ARG A 399 30.53 58.87 32.49
C ARG A 399 31.89 59.55 32.27
N PHE A 400 32.56 59.23 31.17
CA PHE A 400 33.84 59.82 30.80
C PHE A 400 33.72 61.33 30.56
N ILE A 401 32.70 61.78 29.80
CA ILE A 401 32.44 63.22 29.60
C ILE A 401 32.24 63.95 30.93
N ARG A 402 31.48 63.37 31.86
CA ARG A 402 31.27 63.97 33.19
C ARG A 402 32.58 64.09 33.96
N ALA A 403 33.42 63.05 33.95
CA ALA A 403 34.71 63.07 34.61
C ALA A 403 35.62 64.17 34.03
N VAL A 404 35.72 64.26 32.70
CA VAL A 404 36.55 65.26 32.01
C VAL A 404 36.06 66.69 32.29
N ARG A 405 34.74 66.91 32.30
CA ARG A 405 34.15 68.24 32.61
C ARG A 405 34.41 68.68 34.05
N GLN A 406 34.48 67.74 34.99
CA GLN A 406 34.77 68.06 36.39
C GLN A 406 36.24 68.43 36.59
N ARG A 407 37.16 67.73 35.92
CA ARG A 407 38.60 68.00 36.05
C ARG A 407 39.37 67.40 34.88
N TYR A 408 40.24 68.19 34.26
CA TYR A 408 41.18 67.72 33.24
C TYR A 408 42.58 68.34 33.46
N PRO A 409 43.68 67.57 33.41
CA PRO A 409 43.76 66.12 33.20
C PRO A 409 43.12 65.29 34.34
N LEU A 410 42.65 64.09 34.02
CA LEU A 410 41.99 63.18 34.97
C LEU A 410 43.00 62.63 35.99
N PRO A 411 42.70 62.67 37.32
CA PRO A 411 43.52 62.00 38.34
C PRO A 411 43.53 60.47 38.18
N ASP A 412 44.61 59.82 38.61
CA ASP A 412 44.79 58.36 38.49
C ASP A 412 43.64 57.56 39.12
N ALA A 413 43.15 57.97 40.30
CA ALA A 413 42.01 57.32 40.95
C ALA A 413 40.72 57.35 40.12
N VAL A 414 40.50 58.40 39.32
CA VAL A 414 39.34 58.52 38.43
C VAL A 414 39.53 57.67 37.17
N ARG A 415 40.77 57.60 36.65
CA ARG A 415 41.13 56.70 35.55
C ARG A 415 40.94 55.23 35.94
N GLU A 416 41.36 54.85 37.14
CA GLU A 416 41.17 53.48 37.64
C GLU A 416 39.69 53.12 37.78
N SER A 417 38.87 54.03 38.33
CA SER A 417 37.42 53.84 38.42
C SER A 417 36.77 53.70 37.04
N LEU A 418 37.16 54.51 36.05
CA LEU A 418 36.66 54.39 34.68
C LEU A 418 37.10 53.07 34.04
N ASN A 419 38.33 52.61 34.27
CA ASN A 419 38.80 51.33 33.74
C ASN A 419 38.02 50.15 34.35
N GLN A 420 37.74 50.19 35.66
CA GLN A 420 36.88 49.18 36.31
C GLN A 420 35.45 49.19 35.75
N GLU A 421 34.89 50.37 35.48
CA GLU A 421 33.56 50.53 34.91
C GLU A 421 33.52 50.03 33.45
N ALA A 422 34.55 50.32 32.64
CA ALA A 422 34.70 49.78 31.29
C ALA A 422 34.77 48.25 31.26
N LEU A 423 35.49 47.65 32.22
CA LEU A 423 35.54 46.19 32.39
C LEU A 423 34.16 45.63 32.77
N SER A 424 33.45 46.29 33.69
CA SER A 424 32.09 45.88 34.08
C SER A 424 31.08 45.94 32.92
N PHE A 425 31.32 46.83 31.96
CA PHE A 425 30.52 46.99 30.75
C PHE A 425 30.96 46.09 29.59
N ASN A 426 31.97 45.24 29.80
CA ASN A 426 32.58 44.41 28.76
C ASN A 426 33.02 45.23 27.53
N LEU A 427 33.59 46.42 27.74
CA LEU A 427 34.18 47.23 26.67
C LEU A 427 35.64 46.81 26.46
N SER A 428 36.04 46.57 25.22
CA SER A 428 37.45 46.31 24.90
C SER A 428 38.27 47.61 25.02
N GLU A 429 39.60 47.48 25.16
CA GLU A 429 40.48 48.65 25.18
C GLU A 429 40.36 49.50 23.90
N SER A 430 40.12 48.85 22.75
CA SER A 430 39.85 49.54 21.49
C SER A 430 38.55 50.35 21.56
N ASN A 431 37.48 49.76 22.11
CA ASN A 431 36.21 50.44 22.31
C ASN A 431 36.38 51.64 23.24
N VAL A 432 37.06 51.47 24.38
CA VAL A 432 37.34 52.54 25.34
C VAL A 432 38.09 53.70 24.67
N ARG A 433 39.18 53.41 23.95
CA ARG A 433 39.95 54.44 23.23
C ARG A 433 39.10 55.16 22.20
N ALA A 434 38.27 54.45 21.44
CA ALA A 434 37.37 55.05 20.46
C ALA A 434 36.33 55.96 21.12
N ILE A 435 35.72 55.52 22.24
CA ILE A 435 34.76 56.32 23.02
C ILE A 435 35.44 57.59 23.55
N GLU A 436 36.60 57.46 24.20
CA GLU A 436 37.32 58.61 24.77
C GLU A 436 37.74 59.62 23.69
N GLN A 437 38.23 59.15 22.54
CA GLN A 437 38.58 60.01 21.41
C GLN A 437 37.36 60.76 20.87
N GLN A 438 36.23 60.07 20.71
CA GLN A 438 34.99 60.68 20.29
C GLN A 438 34.50 61.72 21.30
N ALA A 439 34.46 61.38 22.59
CA ALA A 439 34.07 62.27 23.67
C ALA A 439 34.93 63.55 23.73
N LEU A 440 36.25 63.42 23.56
CA LEU A 440 37.18 64.56 23.52
C LEU A 440 36.95 65.42 22.27
N ALA A 441 36.67 64.83 21.11
CA ALA A 441 36.34 65.56 19.89
C ALA A 441 35.03 66.36 20.06
N GLU A 442 34.01 65.78 20.69
CA GLU A 442 32.74 66.45 21.00
C GLU A 442 32.95 67.64 21.94
N LEU A 443 33.75 67.47 22.99
CA LEU A 443 34.08 68.53 23.95
C LEU A 443 34.88 69.68 23.30
N ASN A 444 35.73 69.38 22.33
CA ASN A 444 36.55 70.36 21.60
C ASN A 444 35.85 70.99 20.39
N SER A 445 34.62 70.59 20.09
CA SER A 445 33.84 71.16 18.98
C SER A 445 33.47 72.64 19.24
N PRO A 446 33.41 73.50 18.19
CA PRO A 446 33.15 74.94 18.35
C PRO A 446 31.77 75.26 18.96
N LEU A 447 30.78 74.38 18.80
CA LEU A 447 29.45 74.48 19.43
C LEU A 447 29.48 74.30 20.96
N SER A 448 30.42 73.51 21.48
CA SER A 448 30.68 73.32 22.92
C SER A 448 31.42 74.53 23.53
N GLN A 449 32.37 75.10 22.79
CA GLN A 449 33.10 76.30 23.21
C GLN A 449 32.19 77.53 23.35
N ASP A 450 31.12 77.64 22.56
CA ASP A 450 30.16 78.74 22.66
C ASP A 450 29.29 78.69 23.93
N HIS A 451 29.01 77.49 24.46
CA HIS A 451 28.33 77.33 25.77
C HIS A 451 29.26 77.70 26.94
N LEU A 452 30.56 77.37 26.84
CA LEU A 452 31.56 77.80 27.82
C LEU A 452 31.81 79.31 27.74
N ARG A 453 31.86 79.89 26.52
CA ARG A 453 31.96 81.35 26.33
C ARG A 453 30.73 82.10 26.81
N LYS A 454 29.51 81.57 26.66
CA LYS A 454 28.28 82.19 27.21
C LYS A 454 28.23 82.14 28.74
N ARG A 455 28.76 81.09 29.38
CA ARG A 455 28.91 81.04 30.84
C ARG A 455 30.02 81.95 31.38
N LEU A 456 31.12 82.12 30.64
CA LEU A 456 32.19 83.07 30.98
C LEU A 456 31.84 84.54 30.70
N LYS A 457 30.86 84.82 29.81
CA LYS A 457 30.37 86.18 29.56
C LYS A 457 29.34 86.69 30.58
N LEU A 458 28.88 85.87 31.54
CA LEU A 458 27.93 86.32 32.57
C LEU A 458 28.58 86.71 33.90
N VAL A 459 29.92 86.63 34.01
CA VAL A 459 30.64 87.00 35.24
C VAL A 459 31.88 87.84 34.89
N VAL A 460 31.69 89.04 34.36
CA VAL A 460 32.58 90.20 34.63
C VAL A 460 31.70 91.46 34.54
N PRO A 461 31.75 92.36 35.54
CA PRO A 461 32.64 93.50 35.39
C PRO A 461 33.53 93.83 36.61
N ILE A 462 34.81 94.09 36.29
CA ILE A 462 35.61 95.26 36.72
C ILE A 462 36.07 95.32 38.19
N VAL A 463 37.34 94.95 38.43
CA VAL A 463 38.48 95.82 38.84
C VAL A 463 39.73 95.02 38.39
N GLY A 464 40.62 95.46 37.50
CA GLY A 464 41.42 96.69 37.51
C GLY A 464 42.84 96.35 37.99
N PHE A 465 43.86 96.62 37.17
CA PHE A 465 45.31 96.28 37.28
C PHE A 465 45.67 94.86 36.80
N GLY A 466 46.56 94.64 35.84
CA GLY A 466 47.68 95.45 35.33
C GLY A 466 48.98 94.67 35.55
N ILE A 467 49.85 94.61 34.53
CA ILE A 467 51.09 93.78 34.39
C ILE A 467 50.76 92.41 33.75
N GLY A 468 51.13 92.05 32.52
CA GLY A 468 52.10 92.61 31.58
C GLY A 468 53.41 91.84 31.60
N VAL A 469 53.47 90.61 31.05
CA VAL A 469 54.71 90.05 30.47
C VAL A 469 54.35 89.12 29.29
N THR A 470 55.12 89.31 28.24
CA THR A 470 55.08 88.77 26.88
C THR A 470 55.41 87.29 26.72
N LEU A 471 54.78 86.73 25.68
CA LEU A 471 55.10 85.53 24.90
C LEU A 471 56.59 85.19 24.78
N ALA A 472 56.93 83.92 25.06
CA ALA A 472 58.16 83.30 24.58
C ALA A 472 57.91 81.84 24.13
N TRP A 473 57.87 81.68 22.80
CA TRP A 473 58.47 80.64 21.97
C TRP A 473 58.11 79.15 22.13
N ILE A 474 57.64 78.65 20.98
CA ILE A 474 57.50 77.28 20.51
C ILE A 474 58.88 76.77 20.06
N SER A 475 59.26 75.54 20.44
CA SER A 475 59.83 74.50 19.54
C SER A 475 60.50 73.39 20.37
N GLY A 476 60.14 72.15 20.08
CA GLY A 476 60.75 70.96 20.68
C GLY A 476 60.19 69.67 20.09
N TYR A 477 60.32 69.49 18.78
CA TYR A 477 60.22 68.17 18.15
C TYR A 477 61.59 67.49 18.18
N LEU A 478 61.66 66.23 18.62
CA LEU A 478 62.17 65.08 17.84
C LEU A 478 62.41 63.85 18.74
N THR A 479 61.63 62.81 18.46
CA THR A 479 62.01 61.40 18.27
C THR A 479 63.18 60.79 19.04
N GLN A 480 62.92 59.66 19.70
CA GLN A 480 63.83 58.49 19.68
C GLN A 480 63.04 57.16 19.59
N PRO A 481 63.66 56.10 19.02
CA PRO A 481 63.00 54.89 18.54
C PRO A 481 62.96 53.77 19.59
N VAL A 482 61.93 52.92 19.54
CA VAL A 482 61.89 51.63 20.27
C VAL A 482 62.26 50.51 19.30
N PRO A 483 63.23 49.65 19.60
CA PRO A 483 63.61 48.52 18.76
C PRO A 483 62.60 47.37 18.87
N ALA A 484 62.44 46.69 17.74
CA ALA A 484 61.68 45.45 17.60
C ALA A 484 62.28 44.32 18.46
N THR A 485 61.42 43.58 19.15
CA THR A 485 61.72 42.23 19.63
C THR A 485 60.72 41.25 19.05
N ASN A 486 61.31 40.18 18.53
CA ASN A 486 60.69 39.14 17.73
C ASN A 486 59.68 38.28 18.51
N HIS A 487 58.72 37.81 17.73
CA HIS A 487 57.86 36.66 17.98
C HIS A 487 58.61 35.46 18.57
N ILE A 488 58.08 34.92 19.68
CA ILE A 488 58.03 33.48 19.94
C ILE A 488 56.63 33.18 20.49
N ALA A 489 55.90 32.33 19.77
CA ALA A 489 54.56 31.87 20.10
C ALA A 489 54.56 30.94 21.32
N PRO A 490 53.53 30.96 22.18
CA PRO A 490 53.33 29.92 23.17
C PRO A 490 52.61 28.71 22.56
N ASP A 491 53.29 27.58 22.66
CA ASP A 491 52.86 26.22 22.36
C ASP A 491 51.75 25.79 23.35
N PHE A 492 50.52 25.60 22.87
CA PHE A 492 49.40 25.11 23.67
C PHE A 492 49.28 23.59 23.49
N LYS A 493 49.67 22.84 24.53
CA LYS A 493 49.42 21.40 24.66
C LYS A 493 47.93 21.14 24.90
N ALA A 494 47.38 20.19 24.14
CA ALA A 494 46.05 19.61 24.37
C ALA A 494 46.04 18.73 25.63
N PRO A 495 44.92 18.64 26.37
CA PRO A 495 44.73 17.63 27.40
C PRO A 495 44.32 16.29 26.77
N ASP A 496 45.07 15.25 27.13
CA ASP A 496 44.75 13.84 26.99
C ASP A 496 43.53 13.50 27.86
N PHE A 497 42.49 12.93 27.27
CA PHE A 497 41.43 12.24 28.02
C PHE A 497 41.65 10.73 27.85
N LYS A 498 42.14 10.10 28.93
CA LYS A 498 41.94 8.68 29.20
C LYS A 498 40.99 8.54 30.38
N ASP A 499 40.15 7.52 30.25
CA ASP A 499 39.06 7.02 31.11
C ASP A 499 37.69 7.69 30.95
#